data_AF-A0A3M1JXV0-F1
#
_entry.id   AF-A0A3M1JXV0-F1
#
_cell.length_a   1.000
_cell.length_b   1.000
_cell.length_c   1.000
_cell.angle_alpha   90.00
_cell.angle_beta   90.00
_cell.angle_gamma   90.00
#
_symmetry.space_group_name_H-M   'P 1'
#
loop_
_entity.id
_entity.type
_entity.pdbx_description
1 polymer ?
#
loop_
_entity_poly.entity_id
_entity_poly.type
_entity_poly.pdbx_seq_one_letter_code
_entity_poly.pdbx_strand_id
1 'polypeptide(L)'
;MIASPNGRRPGLPDLAPLYAVILVWLALVLITLPTWRDLWRVWSGNVIFHHGPVVLLVAIAMILHRLRHLPGAAPVIGPLGWLPAAVVSWGWFAAWLADIDIGMHLAAILLLAGAVPAMVGWPMAWRMRFPLFYLLLAVPAGLSLIAPLQRLTADLAVGLLDLMEIAHLRDRFVIELMTPQGLARFSIEAACSGIRYLFASLAVGLLFAHVAARRPVRRMAVTAVFIIVPVLANALRAAGIVALAAAIGAARANAIDHRLYGEIFFLITLGLSFALAIPWTERRSRKDRSASPIPLPPAGSLRSLPWPAIARYLIAAALGPALALAWQGVFFPTS
;
A
#
# COMPACT_ATOMS: atom_id res chain seq x y z
N MET A 1 1.64 53.37 8.83
CA MET A 1 2.90 52.61 8.68
C MET A 1 3.54 52.50 10.05
N ILE A 2 3.56 51.30 10.65
CA ILE A 2 4.34 51.03 11.87
C ILE A 2 5.19 49.81 11.53
N ALA A 3 6.50 50.02 11.41
CA ALA A 3 7.47 48.99 11.09
C ALA A 3 7.78 48.15 12.34
N SER A 4 7.61 46.83 12.22
CA SER A 4 8.12 45.87 13.21
C SER A 4 9.66 45.79 13.11
N PRO A 5 10.43 45.87 14.21
CA PRO A 5 11.90 45.92 14.17
C PRO A 5 12.59 44.59 13.82
N ASN A 6 11.85 43.49 13.66
CA ASN A 6 12.42 42.18 13.34
C ASN A 6 12.21 41.83 11.87
N GLY A 7 13.03 42.43 11.01
CA GLY A 7 13.14 42.15 9.57
C GLY A 7 13.68 40.76 9.22
N ARG A 8 13.24 39.69 9.89
CA ARG A 8 13.40 38.35 9.35
C ARG A 8 12.44 38.23 8.17
N ARG A 9 12.97 38.46 6.96
CA ARG A 9 12.34 37.98 5.72
C ARG A 9 11.90 36.54 6.00
N PRO A 10 10.64 36.13 5.74
CA PRO A 10 10.24 34.74 5.89
C PRO A 10 11.22 33.93 5.04
N GLY A 11 12.10 33.17 5.71
CA GLY A 11 13.16 32.42 5.06
C GLY A 11 12.51 31.51 4.05
N LEU A 12 12.90 31.66 2.79
CA LEU A 12 12.40 30.84 1.71
C LEU A 12 12.66 29.35 2.04
N PRO A 13 11.76 28.41 1.66
CA PRO A 13 11.93 26.99 1.99
C PRO A 13 13.26 26.45 1.43
N ASP A 14 14.04 25.75 2.26
CA ASP A 14 15.25 25.03 1.81
C ASP A 14 14.85 23.67 1.19
N LEU A 15 15.32 23.39 -0.02
CA LEU A 15 15.11 22.10 -0.71
C LEU A 15 16.14 21.03 -0.32
N ALA A 16 17.16 21.35 0.48
CA ALA A 16 18.12 20.37 0.99
C ALA A 16 17.48 19.10 1.59
N PRO A 17 16.44 19.13 2.45
CA PRO A 17 15.81 17.91 2.96
C PRO A 17 15.14 17.07 1.86
N LEU A 18 14.59 17.70 0.83
CA LEU A 18 14.03 16.99 -0.32
C LEU A 18 15.14 16.23 -1.07
N TYR A 19 16.24 16.91 -1.38
CA TYR A 19 17.37 16.28 -2.08
C TYR A 19 18.03 15.19 -1.23
N ALA A 20 18.18 15.40 0.08
CA ALA A 20 18.71 14.40 1.01
C ALA A 20 17.88 13.11 0.98
N VAL A 21 16.55 13.22 1.08
CA VAL A 21 15.65 12.06 1.05
C VAL A 21 15.73 11.34 -0.31
N ILE A 22 15.72 12.08 -1.42
CA ILE A 22 15.83 11.47 -2.76
C ILE A 22 17.16 10.73 -2.91
N LEU A 23 18.27 11.33 -2.51
CA LEU A 23 19.60 10.71 -2.59
C LEU A 23 19.68 9.45 -1.73
N VAL A 24 19.17 9.50 -0.49
CA VAL A 24 19.13 8.33 0.40
C VAL A 24 18.24 7.24 -0.18
N TRP A 25 17.07 7.56 -0.72
CA TRP A 25 16.20 6.57 -1.36
C TRP A 25 16.84 5.89 -2.57
N LEU A 26 17.49 6.65 -3.45
CA LEU A 26 18.23 6.07 -4.57
C LEU A 26 19.35 5.14 -4.09
N ALA A 27 20.13 5.57 -3.09
CA ALA A 27 21.17 4.74 -2.50
C ALA A 27 20.61 3.47 -1.83
N LEU A 28 19.49 3.56 -1.11
CA LEU A 28 18.81 2.41 -0.52
C LEU A 28 18.35 1.40 -1.59
N VAL A 29 17.76 1.88 -2.69
CA VAL A 29 17.35 1.02 -3.81
C VAL A 29 18.56 0.31 -4.42
N LEU A 30 19.70 0.99 -4.56
CA LEU A 30 20.93 0.38 -5.05
C LEU A 30 21.51 -0.66 -4.07
N ILE A 31 21.57 -0.33 -2.77
CA ILE A 31 22.07 -1.24 -1.72
C ILE A 31 21.22 -2.52 -1.62
N THR A 32 19.91 -2.38 -1.81
CA THR A 32 18.94 -3.50 -1.70
C THR A 32 18.39 -3.93 -3.08
N LEU A 33 19.14 -3.69 -4.16
CA LEU A 33 18.68 -3.88 -5.54
C LEU A 33 18.09 -5.27 -5.83
N PRO A 34 18.65 -6.40 -5.33
CA PRO A 34 18.05 -7.71 -5.52
C PRO A 34 16.63 -7.80 -4.94
N THR A 35 16.41 -7.24 -3.74
CA THR A 35 15.10 -7.19 -3.10
C THR A 35 14.10 -6.36 -3.91
N TRP A 36 14.52 -5.23 -4.48
CA TRP A 36 13.66 -4.40 -5.33
C TRP A 36 13.29 -5.08 -6.66
N ARG A 37 14.22 -5.83 -7.25
CA ARG A 37 13.95 -6.62 -8.45
C ARG A 37 12.94 -7.73 -8.18
N ASP A 38 13.08 -8.41 -7.04
CA ASP A 38 12.13 -9.44 -6.64
C ASP A 38 10.75 -8.84 -6.31
N LEU A 39 10.72 -7.75 -5.56
CA LEU A 39 9.49 -7.02 -5.25
C LEU A 39 8.75 -6.56 -6.53
N TRP A 40 9.49 -6.07 -7.53
CA TRP A 40 8.93 -5.76 -8.85
C TRP A 40 8.36 -6.99 -9.54
N ARG A 41 9.08 -8.12 -9.52
CA ARG A 41 8.61 -9.40 -10.09
C ARG A 41 7.30 -9.84 -9.44
N VAL A 42 7.17 -9.72 -8.13
CA VAL A 42 5.93 -10.02 -7.40
C VAL A 42 4.81 -9.07 -7.83
N TRP A 43 5.08 -7.77 -7.86
CA TRP A 43 4.09 -6.77 -8.28
C TRP A 43 3.64 -6.92 -9.74
N SER A 44 4.51 -7.35 -10.66
CA SER A 44 4.13 -7.55 -12.05
C SER A 44 3.53 -8.93 -12.32
N GLY A 45 4.03 -9.96 -11.63
CA GLY A 45 3.70 -11.36 -11.89
C GLY A 45 2.48 -11.86 -11.11
N ASN A 46 2.13 -11.24 -9.99
CA ASN A 46 1.02 -11.69 -9.15
C ASN A 46 -0.11 -10.65 -9.12
N VAL A 47 -1.26 -11.02 -9.70
CA VAL A 47 -2.46 -10.17 -9.79
C VAL A 47 -2.99 -9.69 -8.44
N ILE A 48 -2.64 -10.34 -7.33
CA ILE A 48 -3.01 -9.92 -5.97
C ILE A 48 -2.30 -8.63 -5.56
N PHE A 49 -1.09 -8.40 -6.07
CA PHE A 49 -0.21 -7.32 -5.63
C PHE A 49 0.03 -6.24 -6.70
N HIS A 50 -0.73 -6.25 -7.79
CA HIS A 50 -0.65 -5.25 -8.87
C HIS A 50 -0.85 -3.81 -8.40
N HIS A 51 -1.47 -3.58 -7.24
CA HIS A 51 -1.65 -2.25 -6.65
C HIS A 51 -0.36 -1.65 -6.07
N GLY A 52 0.64 -2.49 -5.74
CA GLY A 52 1.85 -2.10 -5.01
C GLY A 52 2.63 -0.92 -5.63
N PRO A 53 2.95 -0.93 -6.94
CA PRO A 53 3.67 0.16 -7.59
C PRO A 53 2.92 1.49 -7.53
N VAL A 54 1.59 1.47 -7.67
CA VAL A 54 0.75 2.67 -7.58
C VAL A 54 0.72 3.20 -6.16
N VAL A 55 0.62 2.33 -5.16
CA VAL A 55 0.73 2.72 -3.74
C VAL A 55 2.07 3.40 -3.47
N LEU A 56 3.17 2.80 -3.91
CA LEU A 56 4.52 3.34 -3.74
C LEU A 56 4.64 4.73 -4.37
N LEU A 57 4.18 4.88 -5.62
CA LEU A 57 4.19 6.14 -6.35
C LEU A 57 3.40 7.24 -5.63
N VAL A 58 2.18 6.94 -5.21
CA VAL A 58 1.32 7.90 -4.50
C VAL A 58 1.94 8.29 -3.15
N ALA A 59 2.47 7.33 -2.40
CA ALA A 59 3.13 7.59 -1.13
C ALA A 59 4.33 8.53 -1.30
N ILE A 60 5.21 8.21 -2.25
CA ILE A 60 6.38 9.02 -2.61
C ILE A 60 5.95 10.42 -3.02
N ALA A 61 4.96 10.55 -3.90
CA ALA A 61 4.45 11.85 -4.34
C ALA A 61 3.94 12.71 -3.17
N MET A 62 3.20 12.11 -2.22
CA MET A 62 2.74 12.81 -1.02
C MET A 62 3.90 13.26 -0.11
N ILE A 63 4.91 12.40 0.06
CA ILE A 63 6.11 12.73 0.86
C ILE A 63 6.87 13.88 0.20
N LEU A 64 7.23 13.75 -1.08
CA LEU A 64 7.98 14.78 -1.81
C LEU A 64 7.21 16.10 -1.87
N HIS A 65 5.88 16.05 -2.07
CA HIS A 65 5.04 17.23 -2.01
C HIS A 65 5.12 17.89 -0.63
N ARG A 66 5.07 17.13 0.46
CA ARG A 66 5.21 17.70 1.81
C ARG A 66 6.60 18.27 2.08
N LEU A 67 7.65 17.58 1.62
CA LEU A 67 9.05 18.01 1.76
C LEU A 67 9.32 19.33 1.04
N ARG A 68 8.72 19.54 -0.14
CA ARG A 68 8.82 20.81 -0.90
C ARG A 68 8.21 22.02 -0.18
N HIS A 69 7.22 21.78 0.67
CA HIS A 69 6.48 22.83 1.38
C HIS A 69 6.81 22.86 2.88
N LEU A 70 7.98 22.33 3.26
CA LEU A 70 8.44 22.44 4.63
C LEU A 70 8.69 23.92 4.95
N PRO A 71 8.13 24.46 6.04
CA PRO A 71 8.60 25.74 6.55
C PRO A 71 10.09 25.59 6.84
N GLY A 72 10.92 26.56 6.42
CA GLY A 72 12.40 26.52 6.36
C GLY A 72 13.11 26.23 7.68
N ALA A 73 12.84 25.06 8.26
CA ALA A 73 13.50 24.49 9.39
C ALA A 73 14.66 23.65 8.85
N ALA A 74 15.86 23.96 9.31
CA ALA A 74 17.01 23.10 9.10
C ALA A 74 16.65 21.66 9.52
N PRO A 75 17.11 20.63 8.79
CA PRO A 75 16.90 19.25 9.18
C PRO A 75 17.34 19.05 10.64
N VAL A 76 16.38 18.78 11.53
CA VAL A 76 16.69 18.42 12.93
C VAL A 76 17.06 16.95 12.91
N ILE A 77 18.34 16.71 12.70
CA ILE A 77 18.88 15.36 12.63
C ILE A 77 19.11 14.91 14.04
N GLY A 78 18.23 14.03 14.50
CA GLY A 78 18.45 13.34 15.76
C GLY A 78 19.75 12.55 15.67
N PRO A 79 20.64 12.61 16.68
CA PRO A 79 21.90 11.85 16.69
C PRO A 79 21.68 10.32 16.55
N LEU A 80 20.47 9.86 16.84
CA LEU A 80 20.03 8.46 16.83
C LEU A 80 19.16 8.09 15.61
N GLY A 81 19.02 8.97 14.60
CA GLY A 81 18.17 8.71 13.43
C GLY A 81 18.59 7.49 12.57
N TRP A 82 19.80 6.98 12.76
CA TRP A 82 20.34 5.79 12.09
C TRP A 82 20.00 4.48 12.82
N LEU A 83 19.68 4.51 14.13
CA LEU A 83 19.42 3.29 14.91
C LEU A 83 18.27 2.44 14.32
N PRO A 84 17.11 3.03 13.93
CA PRO A 84 16.06 2.25 13.30
C PRO A 84 16.50 1.59 12.00
N ALA A 85 17.38 2.23 11.23
CA ALA A 85 17.91 1.65 9.99
C ALA A 85 18.80 0.43 10.26
N ALA A 86 19.64 0.49 11.31
CA ALA A 86 20.47 -0.64 11.71
C ALA A 86 19.59 -1.83 12.12
N VAL A 87 18.56 -1.60 12.94
CA VAL A 87 17.63 -2.65 13.38
C VAL A 87 16.89 -3.27 12.20
N VAL A 88 16.36 -2.44 11.29
CA VAL A 88 15.65 -2.92 10.10
C VAL A 88 16.60 -3.68 9.15
N SER A 89 17.83 -3.21 8.97
CA SER A 89 18.84 -3.88 8.15
C SER A 89 19.25 -5.23 8.74
N TRP A 90 19.35 -5.33 10.06
CA TRP A 90 19.58 -6.59 10.75
C TRP A 90 18.39 -7.55 10.60
N GLY A 91 17.16 -7.03 10.69
CA GLY A 91 15.95 -7.78 10.38
C GLY A 91 15.89 -8.27 8.93
N TRP A 92 16.36 -7.47 7.97
CA TRP A 92 16.51 -7.87 6.57
C TRP A 92 17.48 -9.06 6.45
N PHE A 93 18.63 -9.02 7.13
CA PHE A 93 19.61 -10.11 7.13
C PHE A 93 19.03 -11.40 7.75
N ALA A 94 18.31 -11.28 8.87
CA ALA A 94 17.64 -12.42 9.49
C ALA A 94 16.57 -13.04 8.56
N ALA A 95 15.80 -12.20 7.85
CA ALA A 95 14.82 -12.66 6.86
C ALA A 95 15.50 -13.35 5.66
N TRP A 96 16.61 -12.80 5.18
CA TRP A 96 17.42 -13.42 4.13
C TRP A 96 17.97 -14.79 4.56
N LEU A 97 18.49 -14.90 5.78
CA LEU A 97 19.01 -16.16 6.33
C LEU A 97 17.93 -17.24 6.48
N ALA A 98 16.69 -16.81 6.76
CA ALA A 98 15.53 -17.69 6.91
C ALA A 98 14.78 -17.95 5.59
N ASP A 99 15.23 -17.39 4.46
CA ASP A 99 14.56 -17.46 3.16
C ASP A 99 13.11 -16.91 3.18
N ILE A 100 12.91 -15.80 3.90
CA ILE A 100 11.61 -15.15 4.07
C ILE A 100 11.52 -13.86 3.23
N ASP A 101 11.05 -13.99 1.99
CA ASP A 101 10.93 -12.88 1.03
C ASP A 101 10.15 -11.68 1.57
N ILE A 102 8.99 -11.93 2.17
CA ILE A 102 8.13 -10.88 2.74
C ILE A 102 8.86 -10.05 3.82
N GLY A 103 9.77 -10.69 4.57
CA GLY A 103 10.60 -10.02 5.57
C GLY A 103 11.60 -9.07 4.92
N MET A 104 12.24 -9.50 3.82
CA MET A 104 13.13 -8.66 3.02
C MET A 104 12.37 -7.49 2.37
N HIS A 105 11.19 -7.74 1.79
CA HIS A 105 10.35 -6.70 1.18
C HIS A 105 9.88 -5.67 2.21
N LEU A 106 9.43 -6.11 3.38
CA LEU A 106 9.03 -5.23 4.48
C LEU A 106 10.20 -4.36 4.93
N ALA A 107 11.38 -4.94 5.11
CA ALA A 107 12.56 -4.20 5.53
C ALA A 107 12.98 -3.15 4.48
N ALA A 108 12.94 -3.47 3.19
CA ALA A 108 13.22 -2.49 2.13
C ALA A 108 12.28 -1.28 2.17
N ILE A 109 10.97 -1.52 2.38
CA ILE A 109 9.97 -0.45 2.52
C ILE A 109 10.17 0.34 3.82
N LEU A 110 10.50 -0.32 4.93
CA LEU A 110 10.78 0.33 6.22
C LEU A 110 12.05 1.19 6.18
N LEU A 111 13.08 0.79 5.42
CA LEU A 111 14.26 1.63 5.18
C LEU A 111 13.87 2.89 4.39
N LEU A 112 13.06 2.79 3.34
CA LEU A 112 12.56 3.99 2.66
C LEU A 112 11.75 4.90 3.59
N ALA A 113 10.82 4.33 4.37
CA ALA A 113 9.99 5.08 5.29
C ALA A 113 10.84 5.73 6.41
N GLY A 114 11.83 5.02 6.93
CA GLY A 114 12.73 5.46 8.00
C GLY A 114 13.74 6.53 7.57
N ALA A 115 14.06 6.63 6.28
CA ALA A 115 14.91 7.70 5.77
C ALA A 115 14.30 9.09 6.00
N VAL A 116 12.97 9.21 5.90
CA VAL A 116 12.27 10.50 6.09
C VAL A 116 12.52 11.08 7.48
N PRO A 117 12.15 10.42 8.59
CA PRO A 117 12.43 10.96 9.92
C PRO A 117 13.93 11.07 10.24
N ALA A 118 14.80 10.27 9.62
CA ALA A 118 16.24 10.41 9.78
C ALA A 118 16.77 11.72 9.16
N MET A 119 16.20 12.15 8.04
CA MET A 119 16.63 13.37 7.33
C MET A 119 15.92 14.63 7.84
N VAL A 120 14.63 14.56 8.19
CA VAL A 120 13.84 15.75 8.57
C VAL A 120 13.48 15.83 10.05
N GLY A 121 13.80 14.79 10.82
CA GLY A 121 13.47 14.68 12.25
C GLY A 121 12.06 14.13 12.51
N TRP A 122 11.90 13.56 13.70
CA TRP A 122 10.65 12.94 14.18
C TRP A 122 9.43 13.87 14.16
N PRO A 123 9.52 15.13 14.65
CA PRO A 123 8.37 16.04 14.68
C PRO A 123 7.78 16.30 13.29
N MET A 124 8.65 16.35 12.27
CA MET A 124 8.22 16.59 10.91
C MET A 124 7.70 15.32 10.24
N ALA A 125 8.36 14.19 10.45
CA ALA A 125 7.87 12.89 9.98
C ALA A 125 6.50 12.52 10.56
N TRP A 126 6.20 12.93 11.79
CA TRP A 126 4.87 12.73 12.38
C TRP A 126 3.77 13.44 11.59
N ARG A 127 4.06 14.59 10.96
CA ARG A 127 3.14 15.28 10.05
C ARG A 127 2.95 14.53 8.72
N MET A 128 3.86 13.62 8.40
CA MET A 128 3.85 12.72 7.23
C MET A 128 3.49 11.27 7.60
N ARG A 129 2.98 11.01 8.80
CA ARG A 129 2.65 9.65 9.27
C ARG A 129 1.71 8.89 8.32
N PHE A 130 0.78 9.57 7.65
CA PHE A 130 -0.11 8.94 6.69
C PHE A 130 0.64 8.42 5.45
N PRO A 131 1.39 9.25 4.69
CA PRO A 131 2.23 8.74 3.60
C PRO A 131 3.19 7.62 4.03
N LEU A 132 3.81 7.75 5.20
CA LEU A 132 4.75 6.76 5.70
C LEU A 132 4.07 5.43 6.03
N PHE A 133 2.88 5.47 6.63
CA PHE A 133 2.06 4.29 6.83
C PHE A 133 1.56 3.71 5.49
N TYR A 134 1.18 4.57 4.55
CA TYR A 134 0.67 4.17 3.24
C TYR A 134 1.69 3.38 2.41
N LEU A 135 3.00 3.65 2.58
CA LEU A 135 4.08 2.84 1.99
C LEU A 135 3.97 1.35 2.36
N LEU A 136 3.51 1.02 3.58
CA LEU A 136 3.39 -0.36 4.04
C LEU A 136 2.39 -1.18 3.22
N LEU A 137 1.41 -0.53 2.58
CA LEU A 137 0.45 -1.21 1.69
C LEU A 137 1.08 -1.69 0.38
N ALA A 138 2.32 -1.27 0.07
CA ALA A 138 3.07 -1.75 -1.08
C ALA A 138 3.76 -3.11 -0.79
N VAL A 139 3.94 -3.46 0.49
CA VAL A 139 4.51 -4.76 0.88
C VAL A 139 3.55 -5.87 0.48
N PRO A 140 4.00 -6.93 -0.23
CA PRO A 140 3.16 -8.04 -0.67
C PRO A 140 2.84 -8.98 0.50
N ALA A 141 2.01 -8.48 1.42
CA ALA A 141 1.58 -9.17 2.63
C ALA A 141 0.11 -9.64 2.54
N GLY A 142 -0.29 -10.50 3.49
CA GLY A 142 -1.69 -10.86 3.68
C GLY A 142 -2.19 -12.03 2.82
N LEU A 143 -1.30 -12.85 2.25
CA LEU A 143 -1.68 -14.11 1.61
C LEU A 143 -2.43 -15.06 2.57
N SER A 144 -2.19 -14.95 3.88
CA SER A 144 -2.94 -15.66 4.92
C SER A 144 -4.43 -15.29 4.97
N LEU A 145 -4.84 -14.16 4.38
CA LEU A 145 -6.24 -13.75 4.29
C LEU A 145 -7.01 -14.47 3.18
N ILE A 146 -6.33 -15.16 2.26
CA ILE A 146 -6.97 -15.88 1.16
C ILE A 146 -7.98 -16.89 1.70
N ALA A 147 -7.56 -17.79 2.59
CA ALA A 147 -8.45 -18.84 3.11
C ALA A 147 -9.62 -18.28 3.95
N PRO A 148 -9.42 -17.31 4.87
CA PRO A 148 -10.53 -16.61 5.52
C PRO A 148 -11.52 -15.95 4.54
N LEU A 149 -11.02 -15.28 3.49
CA LEU A 149 -11.87 -14.62 2.49
C LEU A 149 -12.61 -15.63 1.61
N GLN A 150 -12.00 -16.76 1.27
CA GLN A 150 -12.67 -17.86 0.57
C GLN A 150 -13.81 -18.44 1.41
N ARG A 151 -13.58 -18.68 2.72
CA ARG A 151 -14.62 -19.15 3.65
C ARG A 151 -15.78 -18.17 3.69
N LEU A 152 -15.49 -16.90 3.97
CA LEU A 152 -16.49 -15.85 4.06
C LEU A 152 -17.27 -15.69 2.75
N THR A 153 -16.59 -15.66 1.61
CA THR A 153 -17.23 -15.54 0.30
C THR A 153 -18.17 -16.71 0.05
N ALA A 154 -17.73 -17.93 0.36
CA ALA A 154 -18.55 -19.10 0.15
C ALA A 154 -19.76 -19.13 1.10
N ASP A 155 -19.60 -18.73 2.37
CA ASP A 155 -20.69 -18.67 3.36
C ASP A 155 -21.77 -17.68 2.94
N LEU A 156 -21.35 -16.49 2.51
CA LEU A 156 -22.25 -15.48 1.97
C LEU A 156 -22.89 -15.94 0.66
N ALA A 157 -22.14 -16.63 -0.22
CA ALA A 157 -22.68 -17.12 -1.48
C ALA A 157 -23.75 -18.20 -1.26
N VAL A 158 -23.53 -19.14 -0.32
CA VAL A 158 -24.53 -20.14 0.06
C VAL A 158 -25.80 -19.49 0.58
N GLY A 159 -25.69 -18.54 1.51
CA GLY A 159 -26.88 -17.83 2.01
C GLY A 159 -27.66 -17.09 0.92
N LEU A 160 -26.97 -16.58 -0.12
CA LEU A 160 -27.62 -15.99 -1.29
C LEU A 160 -28.29 -17.04 -2.18
N LEU A 161 -27.69 -18.23 -2.36
CA LEU A 161 -28.27 -19.32 -3.14
C LEU A 161 -29.48 -19.94 -2.44
N ASP A 162 -29.44 -20.07 -1.11
CA ASP A 162 -30.57 -20.49 -0.29
C ASP A 162 -31.75 -19.53 -0.45
N LEU A 163 -31.48 -18.21 -0.43
CA LEU A 163 -32.49 -17.18 -0.68
C LEU A 163 -33.10 -17.26 -2.08
N MET A 164 -32.36 -17.78 -3.06
CA MET A 164 -32.83 -18.01 -4.42
C MET A 164 -33.48 -19.39 -4.61
N GLU A 165 -33.57 -20.21 -3.56
CA GLU A 165 -34.08 -21.58 -3.59
C GLU A 165 -33.32 -22.50 -4.57
N ILE A 166 -32.02 -22.25 -4.77
CA ILE A 166 -31.17 -23.05 -5.66
C ILE A 166 -30.57 -24.21 -4.86
N ALA A 167 -30.98 -25.44 -5.19
CA ALA A 167 -30.46 -26.65 -4.57
C ALA A 167 -28.95 -26.81 -4.83
N HIS A 168 -28.17 -26.93 -3.76
CA HIS A 168 -26.72 -27.03 -3.84
C HIS A 168 -26.15 -27.85 -2.67
N LEU A 169 -24.91 -28.30 -2.82
CA LEU A 169 -24.12 -28.95 -1.79
C LEU A 169 -22.84 -28.14 -1.57
N ARG A 170 -22.52 -27.87 -0.30
CA ARG A 170 -21.31 -27.14 0.10
C ARG A 170 -20.28 -28.11 0.68
N ASP A 171 -19.10 -28.20 0.07
CA ASP A 171 -17.90 -28.80 0.67
C ASP A 171 -16.77 -27.77 0.71
N ARG A 172 -16.50 -27.22 1.90
CA ARG A 172 -15.46 -26.19 2.16
C ARG A 172 -15.55 -24.97 1.24
N PHE A 173 -14.82 -24.96 0.13
CA PHE A 173 -14.76 -23.88 -0.86
C PHE A 173 -15.47 -24.22 -2.18
N VAL A 174 -16.00 -25.44 -2.27
CA VAL A 174 -16.67 -25.98 -3.44
C VAL A 174 -18.17 -25.93 -3.22
N ILE A 175 -18.88 -25.41 -4.22
CA ILE A 175 -20.33 -25.42 -4.32
C ILE A 175 -20.68 -26.34 -5.50
N GLU A 176 -21.39 -27.42 -5.21
CA GLU A 176 -21.88 -28.35 -6.21
C GLU A 176 -23.37 -28.16 -6.43
N LEU A 177 -23.83 -28.24 -7.68
CA LEU A 177 -25.26 -28.20 -7.99
C LEU A 177 -25.59 -28.95 -9.26
N MET A 178 -26.87 -29.32 -9.41
CA MET A 178 -27.38 -29.95 -10.61
C MET A 178 -27.77 -28.90 -11.63
N THR A 179 -27.09 -28.88 -12.78
CA THR A 179 -27.39 -28.00 -13.92
C THR A 179 -28.11 -28.77 -15.02
N PRO A 180 -28.68 -28.11 -16.04
CA PRO A 180 -29.29 -28.80 -17.18
C PRO A 180 -28.34 -29.74 -17.93
N GLN A 181 -27.02 -29.63 -17.76
CA GLN A 181 -26.01 -30.48 -18.39
C GLN A 181 -25.40 -31.52 -17.43
N GLY A 182 -25.90 -31.61 -16.19
CA GLY A 182 -25.41 -32.53 -15.15
C GLY A 182 -24.81 -31.82 -13.93
N LEU A 183 -24.08 -32.58 -13.13
CA LEU A 183 -23.44 -32.08 -11.90
C LEU A 183 -22.34 -31.07 -12.24
N ALA A 184 -22.48 -29.84 -11.75
CA ALA A 184 -21.48 -28.78 -11.88
C ALA A 184 -20.80 -28.50 -10.53
N ARG A 185 -19.51 -28.18 -10.57
CA ARG A 185 -18.68 -27.88 -9.40
C ARG A 185 -18.04 -26.51 -9.55
N PHE A 186 -18.28 -25.63 -8.59
CA PHE A 186 -17.70 -24.29 -8.53
C PHE A 186 -16.79 -24.18 -7.32
N SER A 187 -15.48 -24.12 -7.57
CA SER A 187 -14.48 -23.90 -6.52
C SER A 187 -14.15 -22.41 -6.43
N ILE A 188 -14.23 -21.84 -5.23
CA ILE A 188 -13.71 -20.50 -4.98
C ILE A 188 -12.19 -20.61 -4.84
N GLU A 189 -11.48 -20.52 -5.97
CA GLU A 189 -10.02 -20.54 -5.99
C GLU A 189 -9.40 -19.30 -5.35
N ALA A 190 -8.11 -19.36 -5.03
CA ALA A 190 -7.39 -18.26 -4.38
C ALA A 190 -7.50 -16.94 -5.17
N ALA A 191 -7.50 -17.02 -6.50
CA ALA A 191 -7.68 -15.87 -7.39
C ALA A 191 -9.08 -15.24 -7.32
N CYS A 192 -10.10 -16.02 -6.92
CA CYS A 192 -11.49 -15.62 -6.80
C CYS A 192 -11.91 -15.28 -5.36
N SER A 193 -11.00 -15.38 -4.40
CA SER A 193 -11.21 -14.97 -3.00
C SER A 193 -11.59 -13.49 -2.82
N GLY A 194 -11.45 -12.67 -3.87
CA GLY A 194 -11.69 -11.23 -3.83
C GLY A 194 -10.52 -10.43 -3.26
N ILE A 195 -9.45 -11.08 -2.81
CA ILE A 195 -8.32 -10.44 -2.11
C ILE A 195 -7.65 -9.33 -2.94
N ARG A 196 -7.46 -9.55 -4.26
CA ARG A 196 -6.84 -8.55 -5.15
C ARG A 196 -7.62 -7.23 -5.17
N TYR A 197 -8.94 -7.35 -5.21
CA TYR A 197 -9.85 -6.22 -5.27
C TYR A 197 -9.99 -5.54 -3.91
N LEU A 198 -9.94 -6.33 -2.83
CA LEU A 198 -9.93 -5.82 -1.47
C LEU A 198 -8.67 -5.00 -1.17
N PHE A 199 -7.49 -5.43 -1.59
CA PHE A 199 -6.27 -4.65 -1.40
C PHE A 199 -6.27 -3.37 -2.22
N ALA A 200 -6.69 -3.43 -3.49
CA ALA A 200 -6.82 -2.25 -4.32
C ALA A 200 -7.85 -1.26 -3.74
N SER A 201 -9.03 -1.74 -3.33
CA SER A 201 -10.07 -0.90 -2.73
C SER A 201 -9.63 -0.33 -1.39
N LEU A 202 -8.93 -1.10 -0.55
CA LEU A 202 -8.43 -0.63 0.74
C LEU A 202 -7.40 0.49 0.56
N ALA A 203 -6.47 0.34 -0.38
CA ALA A 203 -5.49 1.39 -0.70
C ALA A 203 -6.19 2.68 -1.12
N VAL A 204 -7.11 2.60 -2.09
CA VAL A 204 -7.91 3.76 -2.54
C VAL A 204 -8.75 4.33 -1.41
N GLY A 205 -9.38 3.48 -0.59
CA GLY A 205 -10.26 3.86 0.51
C GLY A 205 -9.52 4.59 1.63
N LEU A 206 -8.32 4.13 1.99
CA LEU A 206 -7.48 4.80 2.98
C LEU A 206 -7.04 6.18 2.49
N LEU A 207 -6.66 6.30 1.22
CA LEU A 207 -6.33 7.58 0.60
C LEU A 207 -7.54 8.52 0.56
N PHE A 208 -8.70 8.01 0.12
CA PHE A 208 -9.93 8.78 0.07
C PHE A 208 -10.38 9.23 1.46
N ALA A 209 -10.36 8.35 2.46
CA ALA A 209 -10.65 8.67 3.85
C ALA A 209 -9.72 9.77 4.38
N HIS A 210 -8.41 9.70 4.08
CA HIS A 210 -7.45 10.70 4.51
C HIS A 210 -7.76 12.10 3.95
N VAL A 211 -8.13 12.16 2.68
CA VAL A 211 -8.40 13.43 1.96
C VAL A 211 -9.80 13.97 2.28
N ALA A 212 -10.80 13.11 2.36
CA ALA A 212 -12.21 13.49 2.40
C ALA A 212 -12.82 13.59 3.81
N ALA A 213 -12.18 13.04 4.85
CA ALA A 213 -12.66 13.11 6.23
C ALA A 213 -11.57 13.61 7.19
N ARG A 214 -11.93 14.43 8.19
CA ARG A 214 -10.99 14.88 9.26
C ARG A 214 -11.17 14.12 10.55
N ARG A 215 -12.42 13.89 10.98
CA ARG A 215 -12.70 13.15 12.23
C ARG A 215 -12.25 11.69 12.07
N PRO A 216 -11.54 11.11 13.05
CA PRO A 216 -11.03 9.75 12.96
C PRO A 216 -12.16 8.72 12.78
N VAL A 217 -13.29 8.91 13.46
CA VAL A 217 -14.47 8.06 13.32
C VAL A 217 -15.01 8.06 11.89
N ARG A 218 -15.07 9.23 11.23
CA ARG A 218 -15.51 9.33 9.83
C ARG A 218 -14.50 8.71 8.87
N ARG A 219 -13.20 8.84 9.14
CA ARG A 219 -12.16 8.13 8.37
C ARG A 219 -12.31 6.62 8.47
N MET A 220 -12.60 6.11 9.67
CA MET A 220 -12.86 4.69 9.89
C MET A 220 -14.12 4.24 9.15
N ALA A 221 -15.20 5.02 9.18
CA ALA A 221 -16.43 4.72 8.43
C ALA A 221 -16.19 4.66 6.91
N VAL A 222 -15.49 5.65 6.34
CA VAL A 222 -15.11 5.63 4.92
C VAL A 222 -14.26 4.40 4.62
N THR A 223 -13.24 4.12 5.42
CA THR A 223 -12.36 2.95 5.23
C THR A 223 -13.16 1.65 5.29
N ALA A 224 -14.11 1.54 6.24
CA ALA A 224 -14.97 0.37 6.38
C ALA A 224 -15.84 0.14 5.14
N VAL A 225 -16.38 1.20 4.52
CA VAL A 225 -17.12 1.08 3.25
C VAL A 225 -16.26 0.43 2.16
N PHE A 226 -15.01 0.86 2.01
CA PHE A 226 -14.06 0.31 1.02
C PHE A 226 -13.56 -1.11 1.33
N ILE A 227 -13.89 -1.67 2.50
CA ILE A 227 -13.63 -3.06 2.87
C ILE A 227 -14.90 -3.89 2.68
N ILE A 228 -16.01 -3.44 3.27
CA ILE A 228 -17.26 -4.19 3.33
C ILE A 228 -17.88 -4.33 1.95
N VAL A 229 -17.98 -3.23 1.19
CA VAL A 229 -18.65 -3.24 -0.12
C VAL A 229 -17.97 -4.22 -1.09
N PRO A 230 -16.63 -4.22 -1.26
CA PRO A 230 -15.96 -5.19 -2.12
C PRO A 230 -16.07 -6.64 -1.66
N VAL A 231 -16.08 -6.90 -0.35
CA VAL A 231 -16.28 -8.25 0.19
C VAL A 231 -17.68 -8.77 -0.16
N LEU A 232 -18.72 -7.98 0.11
CA LEU A 232 -20.10 -8.35 -0.20
C LEU A 232 -20.32 -8.48 -1.72
N ALA A 233 -19.76 -7.56 -2.50
CA ALA A 233 -19.83 -7.62 -3.95
C ALA A 233 -19.13 -8.87 -4.50
N ASN A 234 -18.00 -9.29 -3.93
CA ASN A 234 -17.34 -10.53 -4.33
C ASN A 234 -18.21 -11.77 -4.05
N ALA A 235 -18.89 -11.81 -2.90
CA ALA A 235 -19.84 -12.87 -2.58
C ALA A 235 -21.04 -12.88 -3.55
N LEU A 236 -21.61 -11.71 -3.85
CA LEU A 236 -22.68 -11.57 -4.82
C LEU A 236 -22.23 -12.03 -6.22
N ARG A 237 -21.01 -11.69 -6.63
CA ARG A 237 -20.42 -12.16 -7.89
C ARG A 237 -20.27 -13.68 -7.90
N ALA A 238 -19.77 -14.28 -6.83
CA ALA A 238 -19.62 -15.74 -6.72
C ALA A 238 -21.00 -16.43 -6.82
N ALA A 239 -21.97 -16.01 -6.02
CA ALA A 239 -23.33 -16.53 -6.07
C ALA A 239 -23.98 -16.33 -7.44
N GLY A 240 -23.79 -15.16 -8.07
CA GLY A 240 -24.32 -14.85 -9.39
C GLY A 240 -23.79 -15.76 -10.49
N ILE A 241 -22.51 -16.13 -10.47
CA ILE A 241 -21.94 -17.10 -11.42
C ILE A 241 -22.57 -18.47 -11.23
N VAL A 242 -22.74 -18.91 -9.98
CA VAL A 242 -23.34 -20.21 -9.63
C VAL A 242 -24.82 -20.25 -10.03
N ALA A 243 -25.58 -19.21 -9.73
CA ALA A 243 -26.98 -19.08 -10.11
C ALA A 243 -27.16 -19.01 -11.64
N LEU A 244 -26.27 -18.30 -12.35
CA LEU A 244 -26.27 -18.28 -13.80
C LEU A 244 -26.02 -19.69 -14.37
N ALA A 245 -25.10 -20.45 -13.80
CA ALA A 245 -24.86 -21.82 -14.20
C ALA A 245 -26.06 -22.74 -13.95
N ALA A 246 -26.81 -22.53 -12.86
CA ALA A 246 -28.06 -23.24 -12.62
C ALA A 246 -29.11 -22.98 -13.73
N ALA A 247 -29.18 -21.74 -14.22
CA ALA A 247 -30.18 -21.32 -15.21
C ALA A 247 -29.83 -21.70 -16.65
N ILE A 248 -28.61 -21.39 -17.10
CA ILE A 248 -28.21 -21.54 -18.52
C ILE A 248 -27.17 -22.64 -18.75
N GLY A 249 -26.69 -23.25 -17.67
CA GLY A 249 -25.69 -24.31 -17.70
C GLY A 249 -24.25 -23.86 -17.49
N ALA A 250 -23.46 -24.75 -16.86
CA ALA A 250 -22.08 -24.46 -16.48
C ALA A 250 -21.16 -24.14 -17.68
N ALA A 251 -21.33 -24.83 -18.80
CA ALA A 251 -20.52 -24.60 -20.00
C ALA A 251 -20.70 -23.18 -20.56
N ARG A 252 -21.94 -22.68 -20.58
CA ARG A 252 -22.25 -21.32 -21.06
C ARG A 252 -21.87 -20.26 -20.03
N ALA A 253 -22.06 -20.54 -18.73
CA ALA A 253 -21.64 -19.65 -17.66
C ALA A 253 -20.10 -19.46 -17.62
N ASN A 254 -19.34 -20.54 -17.80
CA ASN A 254 -17.87 -20.50 -17.82
C ASN A 254 -17.29 -19.89 -19.12
N ALA A 255 -18.05 -19.94 -20.23
CA ALA A 255 -17.66 -19.30 -21.49
C ALA A 255 -17.70 -17.76 -21.42
N ILE A 256 -18.36 -17.19 -20.41
CA ILE A 256 -18.31 -15.75 -20.14
C ILE A 256 -16.96 -15.46 -19.49
N ASP A 257 -16.17 -14.58 -20.10
CA ASP A 257 -14.84 -14.20 -19.60
C ASP A 257 -14.94 -13.58 -18.20
N HIS A 258 -14.72 -14.42 -17.19
CA HIS A 258 -14.83 -14.08 -15.79
C HIS A 258 -13.71 -13.12 -15.33
N ARG A 259 -12.65 -12.94 -16.13
CA ARG A 259 -11.58 -11.96 -15.89
C ARG A 259 -12.03 -10.56 -16.33
N LEU A 260 -12.50 -10.41 -17.57
CA LEU A 260 -13.02 -9.13 -18.08
C LEU A 260 -14.23 -8.66 -17.25
N TYR A 261 -15.17 -9.57 -16.97
CA TYR A 261 -16.31 -9.27 -16.10
C TYR A 261 -15.85 -8.87 -14.69
N GLY A 262 -14.82 -9.53 -14.15
CA GLY A 262 -14.28 -9.23 -12.83
C GLY A 262 -13.74 -7.80 -12.71
N GLU A 263 -13.03 -7.30 -13.73
CA GLU A 263 -12.47 -5.95 -13.73
C GLU A 263 -13.55 -4.87 -13.83
N ILE A 264 -14.54 -5.05 -14.71
CA ILE A 264 -15.68 -4.13 -14.82
C ILE A 264 -16.51 -4.15 -13.52
N PHE A 265 -16.78 -5.34 -12.99
CA PHE A 265 -17.48 -5.51 -11.73
C PHE A 265 -16.77 -4.82 -10.57
N PHE A 266 -15.43 -4.89 -10.53
CA PHE A 266 -14.63 -4.15 -9.56
C PHE A 266 -14.78 -2.64 -9.71
N LEU A 267 -14.74 -2.08 -10.92
CA LEU A 267 -14.93 -0.64 -11.13
C LEU A 267 -16.31 -0.17 -10.68
N ILE A 268 -17.36 -0.95 -10.96
CA ILE A 268 -18.73 -0.67 -10.47
C ILE A 268 -18.77 -0.69 -8.94
N THR A 269 -18.18 -1.74 -8.34
CA THR A 269 -18.10 -1.91 -6.88
C THR A 269 -17.31 -0.78 -6.22
N LEU A 270 -16.23 -0.33 -6.85
CA LEU A 270 -15.43 0.79 -6.38
C LEU A 270 -16.22 2.09 -6.47
N GLY A 271 -16.94 2.33 -7.57
CA GLY A 271 -17.85 3.47 -7.72
C GLY A 271 -18.95 3.49 -6.67
N LEU A 272 -19.55 2.33 -6.38
CA LEU A 272 -20.52 2.18 -5.30
C LEU A 272 -19.91 2.48 -3.93
N SER A 273 -18.68 2.01 -3.68
CA SER A 273 -17.95 2.32 -2.45
C SER A 273 -17.74 3.83 -2.27
N PHE A 274 -17.39 4.55 -3.34
CA PHE A 274 -17.32 6.00 -3.31
C PHE A 274 -18.68 6.63 -2.99
N ALA A 275 -19.74 6.22 -3.68
CA ALA A 275 -21.09 6.75 -3.48
C ALA A 275 -21.56 6.59 -2.03
N LEU A 276 -21.37 5.39 -1.46
CA LEU A 276 -21.74 5.06 -0.08
C LEU A 276 -20.83 5.75 0.96
N ALA A 277 -19.62 6.13 0.58
CA ALA A 277 -18.71 6.87 1.46
C ALA A 277 -19.01 8.39 1.53
N ILE A 278 -19.71 8.96 0.53
CA ILE A 278 -20.01 10.41 0.47
C ILE A 278 -20.62 10.97 1.76
N PRO A 279 -21.63 10.35 2.39
CA PRO A 279 -22.25 10.88 3.62
C PRO A 279 -21.27 11.05 4.79
N TRP A 280 -20.19 10.27 4.79
CA TRP A 280 -19.17 10.29 5.83
C TRP A 280 -18.07 11.31 5.55
N THR A 281 -18.03 11.89 4.35
CA THR A 281 -17.07 12.95 3.99
C THR A 281 -17.42 14.28 4.65
N GLU A 282 -16.42 15.15 4.76
CA GLU A 282 -16.56 16.49 5.31
C GLU A 282 -16.25 17.51 4.20
N ARG A 283 -17.22 18.38 3.88
CA ARG A 283 -16.98 19.45 2.90
C ARG A 283 -15.89 20.38 3.44
N ARG A 284 -14.81 20.55 2.68
CA ARG A 284 -13.82 21.62 2.94
C ARG A 284 -14.54 22.97 2.91
N SER A 285 -14.35 23.76 3.97
CA SER A 285 -14.81 25.16 3.98
C SER A 285 -14.11 25.91 2.86
N ARG A 286 -14.79 26.91 2.27
CA ARG A 286 -14.18 27.82 1.27
C ARG A 286 -12.90 28.47 1.81
N LYS A 287 -12.78 28.63 3.14
CA LYS A 287 -11.60 29.14 3.86
C LYS A 287 -10.37 28.23 3.76
N ASP A 288 -10.55 26.93 3.51
CA ASP A 288 -9.45 25.97 3.30
C ASP A 288 -8.97 25.92 1.84
N ARG A 289 -9.77 26.46 0.90
CA ARG A 289 -9.44 26.51 -0.54
C ARG A 289 -8.63 27.74 -0.91
N SER A 290 -8.60 28.78 -0.07
CA SER A 290 -7.88 30.03 -0.31
C SER A 290 -6.41 29.99 0.13
N ALA A 291 -5.78 28.82 0.14
CA ALA A 291 -4.33 28.76 0.24
C ALA A 291 -3.77 29.36 -1.06
N SER A 292 -3.29 30.60 -1.00
CA SER A 292 -2.60 31.25 -2.11
C SER A 292 -1.52 30.31 -2.67
N PRO A 293 -1.26 30.32 -3.99
CA PRO A 293 -0.13 29.61 -4.56
C PRO A 293 1.13 30.00 -3.78
N ILE A 294 1.71 29.04 -3.07
CA ILE A 294 2.95 29.27 -2.34
C ILE A 294 4.03 29.36 -3.42
N PRO A 295 4.79 30.47 -3.51
CA PRO A 295 5.86 30.62 -4.48
C PRO A 295 6.83 29.43 -4.40
N LEU A 296 7.29 28.95 -5.55
CA LEU A 296 8.32 27.92 -5.59
C LEU A 296 9.54 28.41 -4.78
N PRO A 297 10.03 27.63 -3.80
CA PRO A 297 11.26 27.98 -3.11
C PRO A 297 12.44 28.14 -4.09
N PRO A 298 13.43 28.97 -3.76
CA PRO A 298 14.69 29.00 -4.45
C PRO A 298 15.39 27.64 -4.32
N ALA A 299 16.29 27.32 -5.24
CA ALA A 299 17.07 26.10 -5.20
C ALA A 299 17.83 25.98 -3.86
N GLY A 300 17.63 24.88 -3.14
CA GLY A 300 18.45 24.51 -1.98
C GLY A 300 19.88 24.21 -2.42
N SER A 301 20.86 24.55 -1.59
CA SER A 301 22.27 24.27 -1.88
C SER A 301 22.65 22.85 -1.46
N LEU A 302 23.31 22.08 -2.32
CA LEU A 302 23.86 20.77 -1.95
C LEU A 302 24.88 20.85 -0.79
N ARG A 303 25.42 22.05 -0.51
CA ARG A 303 26.35 22.29 0.61
C ARG A 303 25.68 22.29 1.98
N SER A 304 24.36 22.51 2.07
CA SER A 304 23.61 22.41 3.34
C SER A 304 23.11 20.99 3.63
N LEU A 305 23.47 20.01 2.79
CA LEU A 305 23.12 18.61 3.02
C LEU A 305 23.85 18.05 4.24
N PRO A 306 23.15 17.26 5.07
CA PRO A 306 23.76 16.69 6.26
C PRO A 306 24.49 15.38 5.95
N TRP A 307 25.62 15.48 5.25
CA TRP A 307 26.42 14.34 4.82
C TRP A 307 26.75 13.34 5.95
N PRO A 308 27.10 13.73 7.18
CA PRO A 308 27.37 12.77 8.26
C PRO A 308 26.13 11.95 8.67
N ALA A 309 24.93 12.51 8.52
CA ALA A 309 23.69 11.81 8.83
C ALA A 309 23.32 10.84 7.71
N ILE A 310 23.43 11.30 6.46
CA ILE A 310 23.24 10.48 5.26
C ILE A 310 24.18 9.29 5.30
N ALA A 311 25.49 9.51 5.54
CA ALA A 311 26.48 8.46 5.61
C ALA A 311 26.16 7.44 6.72
N ARG A 312 25.88 7.89 7.95
CA ARG A 312 25.51 6.99 9.06
C ARG A 312 24.28 6.15 8.75
N TYR A 313 23.25 6.75 8.15
CA TYR A 313 22.03 6.04 7.77
C TYR A 313 22.31 4.98 6.70
N LEU A 314 23.07 5.32 5.66
CA LEU A 314 23.41 4.39 4.58
C LEU A 314 24.33 3.27 5.05
N ILE A 315 25.31 3.56 5.90
CA ILE A 315 26.16 2.54 6.54
C ILE A 315 25.28 1.58 7.35
N ALA A 316 24.39 2.11 8.20
CA ALA A 316 23.47 1.29 8.99
C ALA A 316 22.54 0.45 8.10
N ALA A 317 22.04 0.99 7.01
CA ALA A 317 21.18 0.28 6.06
C ALA A 317 21.92 -0.80 5.26
N ALA A 318 23.22 -0.61 4.99
CA ALA A 318 24.06 -1.56 4.26
C ALA A 318 24.56 -2.74 5.12
N LEU A 319 24.44 -2.67 6.46
CA LEU A 319 24.92 -3.72 7.37
C LEU A 319 24.38 -5.11 7.01
N GLY A 320 23.07 -5.25 6.84
CA GLY A 320 22.43 -6.52 6.53
C GLY A 320 22.86 -7.12 5.18
N PRO A 321 22.74 -6.38 4.06
CA PRO A 321 23.26 -6.82 2.76
C PRO A 321 24.76 -7.16 2.78
N ALA A 322 25.58 -6.38 3.49
CA ALA A 322 27.00 -6.67 3.62
C ALA A 322 27.25 -7.97 4.41
N LEU A 323 26.49 -8.21 5.49
CA LEU A 323 26.54 -9.47 6.24
C LEU A 323 26.10 -10.67 5.39
N ALA A 324 25.07 -10.52 4.55
CA ALA A 324 24.64 -11.57 3.62
C ALA A 324 25.73 -11.94 2.61
N LEU A 325 26.38 -10.94 2.01
CA LEU A 325 27.50 -11.17 1.08
C LEU A 325 28.69 -11.83 1.79
N ALA A 326 29.04 -11.37 2.99
CA ALA A 326 30.11 -11.98 3.79
C ALA A 326 29.78 -13.43 4.15
N TRP A 327 28.53 -13.71 4.55
CA TRP A 327 28.05 -15.06 4.86
C TRP A 327 28.13 -15.98 3.65
N GLN A 328 27.67 -15.54 2.48
CA GLN A 328 27.78 -16.30 1.23
C GLN A 328 29.24 -16.62 0.90
N GLY A 329 30.14 -15.65 1.00
CA GLY A 329 31.57 -15.86 0.71
C GLY A 329 32.27 -16.84 1.65
N VAL A 330 31.82 -16.96 2.91
CA VAL A 330 32.39 -17.89 3.89
C VAL A 330 31.87 -19.32 3.70
N PHE A 331 30.57 -19.49 3.48
CA PHE A 331 29.93 -20.81 3.47
C PHE A 331 29.71 -21.40 2.07
N PHE A 332 29.72 -20.56 1.03
CA PHE A 332 29.51 -20.96 -0.37
C PHE A 332 30.53 -20.25 -1.29
N PRO A 333 31.84 -20.48 -1.12
CA PRO A 333 32.84 -19.87 -1.99
C PRO A 333 32.58 -20.31 -3.43
N THR A 334 32.40 -19.35 -4.33
CA THR A 334 32.31 -19.61 -5.77
C THR A 334 33.67 -20.09 -6.25
N SER A 335 33.80 -21.40 -6.46
CA SER A 335 34.93 -22.04 -7.15
C SER A 335 34.94 -21.68 -8.63
#